data_AF-A0A2T6F980-F1
#
_entry.id   AF-A0A2T6F980-F1
#
_cell.length_a   1.000
_cell.length_b   1.000
_cell.length_c   1.000
_cell.angle_alpha   90.00
_cell.angle_beta   90.00
_cell.angle_gamma   90.00
#
_symmetry.space_group_name_H-M   'P 1'
#
loop_
_entity.id
_entity.type
_entity.pdbx_description
1 polymer ?
#
loop_
_entity_poly.entity_id
_entity_poly.type
_entity_poly.pdbx_seq_one_letter_code
_entity_poly.pdbx_strand_id
1 'polypeptide(L)'
;MKKGFAILFLLAVLGCSKEESSDKFVPEKEISSKEPEKPVTPTHYYSIEEDGEYGYERAISENDQKNGVRTNAVMMARYLGEKDGVFSVQLGAGQSRNVHSCKTPCDFVKSKQYYGGQLINTETLRNAEGSVIWAIMQDAQRGQLVRYSASRHNNQ
;
A
#
# COMPACT_ATOMS: atom_id res chain seq x y z
N MET A 1 44.54 -44.74 26.46
CA MET A 1 45.43 -44.41 27.60
C MET A 1 44.83 -43.23 28.36
N LYS A 2 44.72 -43.35 29.70
CA LYS A 2 44.68 -42.33 30.78
C LYS A 2 43.85 -41.04 30.55
N LYS A 3 42.71 -40.80 31.21
CA LYS A 3 42.40 -40.56 32.66
C LYS A 3 42.93 -39.23 33.23
N GLY A 4 42.02 -38.48 33.85
CA GLY A 4 42.23 -37.57 35.00
C GLY A 4 42.13 -36.07 34.66
N PHE A 5 41.60 -35.16 35.48
CA PHE A 5 41.10 -35.15 36.88
C PHE A 5 40.37 -33.77 37.02
N ALA A 6 39.13 -33.65 37.52
CA ALA A 6 38.72 -33.39 38.93
C ALA A 6 39.37 -32.12 39.56
N ILE A 7 38.75 -31.24 40.38
CA ILE A 7 37.48 -31.20 41.14
C ILE A 7 37.38 -29.84 41.91
N LEU A 8 36.14 -29.38 42.19
CA LEU A 8 35.59 -28.57 43.32
C LEU A 8 36.26 -27.27 43.86
N PHE A 9 35.42 -26.29 44.24
CA PHE A 9 35.06 -26.06 45.66
C PHE A 9 33.76 -25.23 45.85
N LEU A 10 32.85 -25.80 46.63
CA LEU A 10 31.64 -25.22 47.23
C LEU A 10 32.01 -24.18 48.30
N LEU A 11 31.14 -23.18 48.52
CA LEU A 11 30.93 -22.57 49.83
C LEU A 11 29.44 -22.23 50.01
N ALA A 12 28.83 -22.88 50.99
CA ALA A 12 27.49 -22.63 51.49
C ALA A 12 27.54 -21.67 52.69
N VAL A 13 26.52 -20.83 52.84
CA VAL A 13 26.25 -20.11 54.10
C VAL A 13 24.78 -20.26 54.44
N LEU A 14 24.51 -20.78 55.65
CA LEU A 14 23.20 -20.86 56.29
C LEU A 14 22.74 -19.48 56.78
N GLY A 15 21.43 -19.22 56.74
CA GLY A 15 20.80 -18.13 57.48
C GLY A 15 19.27 -18.25 57.45
N CYS A 16 18.68 -18.65 58.57
CA CYS A 16 17.25 -18.84 58.79
C CYS A 16 16.63 -17.53 59.30
N SER A 17 15.53 -17.05 58.72
CA SER A 17 14.49 -16.35 59.49
C SER A 17 13.17 -16.37 58.73
N LYS A 18 12.16 -16.80 59.47
CA LYS A 18 10.76 -16.95 59.11
C LYS A 18 10.07 -15.68 59.57
N GLU A 19 9.48 -14.91 58.66
CA GLU A 19 8.52 -13.86 59.01
C GLU A 19 7.26 -14.05 58.17
N GLU A 20 6.17 -14.36 58.86
CA GLU A 20 4.81 -14.16 58.39
C GLU A 20 4.60 -12.68 58.09
N SER A 21 4.06 -12.34 56.91
CA SER A 21 3.48 -11.02 56.70
C SER A 21 2.39 -11.06 55.63
N SER A 22 1.17 -11.09 56.15
CA SER A 22 -0.06 -10.48 55.62
C SER A 22 -0.25 -10.44 54.09
N ASP A 23 -1.19 -11.29 53.68
CA ASP A 23 -2.21 -11.04 52.67
C ASP A 23 -2.46 -9.53 52.44
N LYS A 24 -2.02 -9.04 51.28
CA LYS A 24 -2.49 -7.78 50.70
C LYS A 24 -3.01 -8.08 49.31
N PHE A 25 -4.33 -8.19 49.25
CA PHE A 25 -5.15 -8.10 48.06
C PHE A 25 -4.63 -6.98 47.14
N VAL A 26 -3.94 -7.37 46.07
CA VAL A 26 -3.58 -6.45 44.97
C VAL A 26 -4.85 -6.31 44.13
N PRO A 27 -5.40 -5.09 43.95
CA PRO A 27 -6.52 -4.94 43.05
C PRO A 27 -6.05 -5.32 41.65
N GLU A 28 -6.73 -6.30 41.06
CA GLU A 28 -6.54 -6.75 39.70
C GLU A 28 -6.67 -5.53 38.79
N LYS A 29 -5.52 -5.00 38.38
CA LYS A 29 -5.44 -3.95 37.38
C LYS A 29 -6.00 -4.58 36.12
N GLU A 30 -7.24 -4.25 35.79
CA GLU A 30 -7.84 -4.57 34.50
C GLU A 30 -6.86 -4.14 33.41
N ILE A 31 -6.14 -5.12 32.87
CA ILE A 31 -5.39 -4.96 31.65
C ILE A 31 -6.47 -4.87 30.59
N SER A 32 -6.94 -3.64 30.35
CA SER A 32 -7.75 -3.31 29.19
C SER A 32 -6.91 -3.69 27.96
N SER A 33 -7.13 -4.91 27.49
CA SER A 33 -6.55 -5.46 26.27
C SER A 33 -7.08 -4.61 25.13
N LYS A 34 -6.32 -3.59 24.76
CA LYS A 34 -6.59 -2.79 23.57
C LYS A 34 -6.48 -3.77 22.39
N GLU A 35 -7.64 -4.20 21.88
CA GLU A 35 -7.74 -5.05 20.70
C GLU A 35 -6.93 -4.40 19.56
N PRO A 36 -6.07 -5.15 18.85
CA PRO A 36 -5.32 -4.60 17.74
C PRO A 36 -6.30 -4.08 16.69
N GLU A 37 -6.30 -2.76 16.50
CA GLU A 37 -7.13 -2.08 15.52
C GLU A 37 -6.82 -2.66 14.13
N LYS A 38 -7.83 -3.28 13.50
CA LYS A 38 -7.67 -3.81 12.14
C LYS A 38 -7.26 -2.66 11.21
N PRO A 39 -6.29 -2.88 10.29
CA PRO A 39 -5.91 -1.84 9.35
C PRO A 39 -7.13 -1.36 8.56
N VAL A 40 -7.42 -0.06 8.65
CA VAL A 40 -8.52 0.57 7.91
C VAL A 40 -8.21 0.40 6.42
N THR A 41 -9.10 -0.28 5.70
CA THR A 41 -8.98 -0.36 4.25
C THR A 41 -9.28 1.03 3.69
N PRO A 42 -8.37 1.64 2.90
CA PRO A 42 -8.59 2.97 2.39
C PRO A 42 -9.82 3.01 1.47
N THR A 43 -10.62 4.07 1.59
CA THR A 43 -11.85 4.27 0.81
C THR A 43 -11.56 4.43 -0.69
N HIS A 44 -10.42 5.02 -1.00
CA HIS A 44 -9.84 5.18 -2.34
C HIS A 44 -8.32 4.95 -2.26
N TYR A 45 -7.68 4.70 -3.39
CA TYR A 45 -6.22 4.50 -3.45
C TYR A 45 -5.43 5.74 -3.87
N TYR A 46 -6.07 6.76 -4.46
CA TYR A 46 -5.36 8.01 -4.79
C TYR A 46 -4.93 8.77 -3.53
N SER A 47 -3.76 9.41 -3.59
CA SER A 47 -3.20 10.26 -2.53
C SER A 47 -3.61 11.73 -2.66
N ILE A 48 -3.82 12.19 -3.90
CA ILE A 48 -4.19 13.58 -4.21
C ILE A 48 -5.23 13.62 -5.34
N GLU A 49 -6.07 14.64 -5.33
CA GLU A 49 -6.94 15.01 -6.44
C GLU A 49 -6.65 16.47 -6.78
N GLU A 50 -6.23 16.74 -8.02
CA GLU A 50 -5.86 18.07 -8.48
C GLU A 50 -6.21 18.17 -9.97
N ASP A 51 -6.85 19.28 -10.35
CA ASP A 51 -7.27 19.54 -11.73
C ASP A 51 -8.07 18.39 -12.40
N GLY A 52 -8.93 17.73 -11.61
CA GLY A 52 -9.73 16.59 -12.10
C GLY A 52 -8.89 15.35 -12.44
N GLU A 53 -7.63 15.34 -12.04
CA GLU A 53 -6.71 14.21 -12.09
C GLU A 53 -6.52 13.63 -10.69
N TYR A 54 -6.22 12.34 -10.64
CA TYR A 54 -6.05 11.59 -9.41
C TYR A 54 -4.62 11.06 -9.34
N GLY A 55 -3.89 11.43 -8.29
CA GLY A 55 -2.49 11.10 -8.10
C GLY A 55 -2.30 9.82 -7.29
N TYR A 56 -1.48 8.90 -7.81
CA TYR A 56 -1.20 7.62 -7.19
C TYR A 56 0.30 7.44 -6.98
N GLU A 57 0.65 6.86 -5.84
CA GLU A 57 2.03 6.53 -5.50
C GLU A 57 2.23 5.02 -5.61
N ARG A 58 3.39 4.62 -6.16
CA ARG A 58 3.83 3.23 -6.03
C ARG A 58 4.39 3.01 -4.63
N ALA A 59 4.33 1.77 -4.15
CA ALA A 59 5.11 1.39 -2.98
C ALA A 59 6.63 1.50 -3.28
N ILE A 60 7.40 1.99 -2.31
CA ILE A 60 8.87 1.95 -2.34
C ILE A 60 9.29 0.52 -1.95
N SER A 61 10.04 -0.17 -2.81
CA SER A 61 10.53 -1.51 -2.48
C SER A 61 11.65 -1.46 -1.44
N GLU A 62 11.90 -2.57 -0.73
CA GLU A 62 13.05 -2.65 0.18
C GLU A 62 14.39 -2.37 -0.51
N ASN A 63 14.52 -2.80 -1.77
CA ASN A 63 15.71 -2.53 -2.57
C ASN A 63 15.84 -1.03 -2.86
N ASP A 64 14.75 -0.36 -3.22
CA ASP A 64 14.74 1.10 -3.43
C ASP A 64 15.11 1.83 -2.13
N GLN A 65 14.58 1.40 -0.98
CA GLN A 65 14.94 1.96 0.32
C GLN A 65 16.44 1.78 0.63
N LYS A 66 16.99 0.58 0.40
CA LYS A 66 18.42 0.29 0.55
C LYS A 66 19.29 1.14 -0.37
N ASN A 67 18.80 1.44 -1.56
CA ASN A 67 19.46 2.33 -2.53
C ASN A 67 19.22 3.83 -2.27
N GLY A 68 18.65 4.19 -1.11
CA GLY A 68 18.49 5.59 -0.71
C GLY A 68 17.21 6.26 -1.22
N VAL A 69 16.32 5.55 -1.93
CA VAL A 69 15.02 6.10 -2.33
C VAL A 69 14.16 6.29 -1.09
N ARG A 70 13.55 7.48 -0.97
CA ARG A 70 12.70 7.88 0.16
C ARG A 70 11.31 8.34 -0.28
N THR A 71 11.13 8.64 -1.56
CA THR A 71 9.86 9.07 -2.14
C THR A 71 9.76 8.59 -3.58
N ASN A 72 8.53 8.46 -4.07
CA ASN A 72 8.22 8.17 -5.46
C ASN A 72 7.58 9.39 -6.11
N ALA A 73 7.73 9.53 -7.43
CA ALA A 73 6.91 10.47 -8.18
C ALA A 73 5.44 10.02 -8.10
N VAL A 74 4.54 10.99 -7.91
CA VAL A 74 3.09 10.77 -8.00
C VAL A 74 2.71 10.66 -9.47
N MET A 75 2.00 9.59 -9.83
CA MET A 75 1.45 9.40 -11.17
C MET A 75 0.03 9.94 -11.23
N MET A 76 -0.18 10.97 -12.03
CA MET A 76 -1.51 11.56 -12.25
C MET A 76 -2.27 10.78 -13.32
N ALA A 77 -3.52 10.44 -12.99
CA ALA A 77 -4.42 9.69 -13.84
C ALA A 77 -5.70 10.49 -14.11
N ARG A 78 -6.08 10.55 -15.39
CA ARG A 78 -7.38 11.08 -15.83
C ARG A 78 -8.34 9.93 -16.04
N TYR A 79 -9.46 9.93 -15.31
CA TYR A 79 -10.52 8.98 -15.59
C TYR A 79 -11.28 9.41 -16.85
N LEU A 80 -11.30 8.57 -17.88
CA LEU A 80 -11.96 8.86 -19.15
C LEU A 80 -13.44 8.47 -19.14
N GLY A 81 -13.87 7.75 -18.11
CA GLY A 81 -15.23 7.26 -17.93
C GLY A 81 -15.36 5.76 -18.17
N GLU A 82 -16.59 5.30 -18.03
CA GLU A 82 -17.03 3.95 -18.36
C GLU A 82 -17.88 3.99 -19.63
N LYS A 83 -17.66 3.04 -20.53
CA LYS A 83 -18.53 2.80 -21.67
C LYS A 83 -18.71 1.30 -21.88
N ASP A 84 -19.95 0.84 -21.97
CA ASP A 84 -20.30 -0.57 -22.20
C ASP A 84 -19.65 -1.54 -21.18
N GLY A 85 -19.53 -1.09 -19.92
CA GLY A 85 -18.85 -1.82 -18.84
C GLY A 85 -17.32 -1.75 -18.89
N VAL A 86 -16.74 -0.98 -19.82
CA VAL A 86 -15.29 -0.82 -19.97
C VAL A 86 -14.86 0.50 -19.33
N PHE A 87 -14.11 0.40 -18.23
CA PHE A 87 -13.47 1.52 -17.56
C PHE A 87 -12.22 1.91 -18.34
N SER A 88 -11.98 3.21 -18.52
CA SER A 88 -10.80 3.72 -19.21
C SER A 88 -10.15 4.85 -18.43
N VAL A 89 -8.82 4.81 -18.32
CA VAL A 89 -8.00 5.86 -17.69
C VAL A 89 -6.84 6.23 -18.59
N GLN A 90 -6.38 7.47 -18.47
CA GLN A 90 -5.20 7.97 -19.15
C GLN A 90 -4.13 8.34 -18.14
N LEU A 91 -2.90 7.87 -18.38
CA LEU A 91 -1.70 8.36 -17.73
C LEU A 91 -0.90 9.23 -18.72
N GLY A 92 -0.36 10.33 -18.22
CA GLY A 92 0.39 11.30 -19.02
C GLY A 92 -0.49 12.23 -19.86
N ALA A 93 0.15 13.24 -20.45
CA ALA A 93 -0.50 14.29 -21.23
C ALA A 93 0.41 14.77 -22.37
N GLY A 94 -0.17 15.55 -23.29
CA GLY A 94 0.56 16.11 -24.43
C GLY A 94 1.00 15.04 -25.42
N GLN A 95 2.31 14.97 -25.67
CA GLN A 95 2.89 14.11 -26.71
C GLN A 95 2.87 12.63 -26.35
N SER A 96 3.08 12.27 -25.08
CA SER A 96 3.09 10.88 -24.61
C SER A 96 1.90 10.64 -23.70
N ARG A 97 1.05 9.66 -24.04
CA ARG A 97 -0.06 9.23 -23.19
C ARG A 97 -0.27 7.73 -23.29
N ASN A 98 -0.59 7.11 -22.17
CA ASN A 98 -1.00 5.72 -22.11
C ASN A 98 -2.48 5.66 -21.72
N VAL A 99 -3.29 4.95 -22.50
CA VAL A 99 -4.68 4.69 -22.17
C VAL A 99 -4.80 3.25 -21.74
N HIS A 100 -5.27 3.06 -20.51
CA HIS A 100 -5.50 1.76 -19.91
C HIS A 100 -7.00 1.52 -19.84
N SER A 101 -7.46 0.33 -20.24
CA SER A 101 -8.87 -0.03 -20.13
C SER A 101 -9.10 -1.49 -19.78
N CYS A 102 -10.20 -1.74 -19.08
CA CYS A 102 -10.61 -3.10 -18.70
C CYS A 102 -12.12 -3.17 -18.47
N LYS A 103 -12.66 -4.38 -18.54
CA LYS A 103 -14.03 -4.71 -18.15
C LYS A 103 -13.98 -5.50 -16.84
N THR A 104 -14.89 -5.23 -15.91
CA THR A 104 -15.01 -5.99 -14.66
C THR A 104 -15.04 -7.50 -14.94
N PRO A 105 -14.23 -8.32 -14.24
CA PRO A 105 -13.47 -8.02 -13.00
C PRO A 105 -12.09 -7.34 -13.15
N CYS A 106 -11.71 -6.85 -14.33
CA CYS A 106 -10.46 -6.11 -14.56
C CYS A 106 -9.17 -6.87 -14.22
N ASP A 107 -9.19 -8.21 -14.32
CA ASP A 107 -7.99 -9.06 -14.13
C ASP A 107 -6.87 -8.76 -15.14
N PHE A 108 -7.25 -8.27 -16.32
CA PHE A 108 -6.36 -7.85 -17.38
C PHE A 108 -6.72 -6.46 -17.86
N VAL A 109 -5.70 -5.69 -18.17
CA VAL A 109 -5.82 -4.32 -18.67
C VAL A 109 -5.21 -4.25 -20.06
N LYS A 110 -5.96 -3.69 -21.00
CA LYS A 110 -5.44 -3.31 -22.30
C LYS A 110 -4.77 -1.95 -22.17
N SER A 111 -3.48 -1.88 -22.49
CA SER A 111 -2.70 -0.65 -22.52
C SER A 111 -2.47 -0.24 -23.98
N LYS A 112 -2.76 1.02 -24.29
CA LYS A 112 -2.49 1.63 -25.59
C LYS A 112 -1.58 2.84 -25.38
N GLN A 113 -0.39 2.78 -25.94
CA GLN A 113 0.58 3.86 -25.85
C GLN A 113 0.50 4.72 -27.11
N TYR A 114 0.41 6.03 -26.90
CA TYR A 114 0.36 7.01 -27.96
C TYR A 114 1.56 7.97 -27.85
N TYR A 115 2.15 8.28 -28.99
CA TYR A 115 3.16 9.34 -29.13
C TYR A 115 2.77 10.27 -30.29
N GLY A 116 2.73 11.57 -30.06
CA GLY A 116 2.28 12.53 -31.08
C GLY A 116 0.86 12.29 -31.58
N GLY A 117 0.01 11.70 -30.74
CA GLY A 117 -1.35 11.30 -31.11
C GLY A 117 -1.46 9.99 -31.88
N GLN A 118 -0.35 9.43 -32.37
CA GLN A 118 -0.32 8.14 -33.06
C GLN A 118 -0.24 6.99 -32.07
N LEU A 119 -1.01 5.92 -32.31
CA LEU A 119 -0.89 4.67 -31.56
C LEU A 119 0.42 3.98 -31.94
N ILE A 120 1.32 3.79 -30.99
CA ILE A 120 2.63 3.18 -31.22
C ILE A 120 2.75 1.77 -30.63
N ASN A 121 1.99 1.46 -29.58
CA ASN A 121 1.98 0.13 -28.98
C ASN A 121 0.60 -0.23 -28.44
N THR A 122 0.27 -1.53 -28.44
CA THR A 122 -0.88 -2.09 -27.74
C THR A 122 -0.48 -3.39 -27.08
N GLU A 123 -0.74 -3.50 -25.79
CA GLU A 123 -0.44 -4.68 -25.00
C GLU A 123 -1.61 -5.01 -24.07
N THR A 124 -1.67 -6.25 -23.61
CA THR A 124 -2.60 -6.68 -22.56
C THR A 124 -1.78 -7.26 -21.43
N LEU A 125 -1.91 -6.66 -20.25
CA LEU A 125 -1.12 -7.00 -19.07
C LEU A 125 -2.04 -7.50 -17.97
N ARG A 126 -1.55 -8.41 -17.13
CA ARG A 126 -2.23 -8.77 -15.89
C ARG A 126 -2.27 -7.55 -14.98
N ASN A 127 -3.46 -7.24 -14.49
CA ASN A 127 -3.69 -6.14 -13.56
C ASN A 127 -3.41 -6.62 -12.12
N ALA A 128 -2.13 -6.77 -11.81
CA ALA A 128 -1.71 -7.32 -10.53
C ALA A 128 -2.06 -6.39 -9.36
N GLU A 129 -2.56 -6.97 -8.26
CA GLU A 129 -2.79 -6.25 -7.01
C GLU A 129 -1.51 -5.57 -6.53
N GLY A 130 -1.65 -4.36 -5.98
CA GLY A 130 -0.53 -3.52 -5.56
C GLY A 130 0.15 -2.75 -6.71
N SER A 131 -0.20 -3.02 -7.98
CA SER A 131 0.20 -2.14 -9.08
C SER A 131 -0.63 -0.85 -9.07
N VAL A 132 -0.05 0.24 -9.59
CA VAL A 132 -0.74 1.53 -9.65
C VAL A 132 -1.95 1.48 -10.59
N ILE A 133 -1.86 0.77 -11.72
CA ILE A 133 -3.01 0.57 -12.61
C ILE A 133 -4.14 -0.18 -11.90
N TRP A 134 -3.81 -1.18 -11.07
CA TRP A 134 -4.81 -1.90 -10.30
C TRP A 134 -5.53 -0.96 -9.33
N ALA A 135 -4.78 -0.16 -8.58
CA ALA A 135 -5.34 0.83 -7.66
C ALA A 135 -6.29 1.80 -8.36
N ILE A 136 -5.88 2.34 -9.52
CA ILE A 136 -6.69 3.23 -10.34
C ILE A 136 -7.98 2.54 -10.81
N MET A 137 -7.89 1.31 -11.31
CA MET A 137 -9.06 0.59 -11.81
C MET A 137 -10.03 0.23 -10.69
N GLN A 138 -9.53 -0.09 -9.49
CA GLN A 138 -10.37 -0.33 -8.33
C GLN A 138 -11.17 0.91 -7.93
N ASP A 139 -10.52 2.09 -7.92
CA ASP A 139 -11.21 3.35 -7.66
C ASP A 139 -12.25 3.67 -8.75
N ALA A 140 -11.94 3.41 -10.02
CA ALA A 140 -12.88 3.56 -11.13
C ALA A 140 -14.11 2.63 -10.97
N GLN A 141 -13.88 1.36 -10.67
CA GLN A 141 -14.94 0.35 -10.49
C GLN A 141 -15.82 0.63 -9.27
N ARG A 142 -15.26 1.26 -8.22
CA ARG A 142 -15.98 1.67 -7.02
C ARG A 142 -16.64 3.05 -7.13
N GLY A 143 -16.59 3.67 -8.32
CA GLY A 143 -17.19 4.99 -8.55
C GLY A 143 -16.52 6.13 -7.79
N GLN A 144 -15.25 5.96 -7.39
CA GLN A 144 -14.49 6.98 -6.65
C GLN A 144 -13.90 8.06 -7.55
N LEU A 145 -13.92 7.85 -8.88
CA LEU A 145 -13.32 8.77 -9.85
C LEU A 145 -14.38 9.51 -10.64
N VAL A 146 -14.21 10.82 -10.77
CA VAL A 146 -15.01 11.67 -11.65
C VAL A 146 -14.35 11.73 -13.02
N ARG A 147 -15.16 11.65 -14.08
CA ARG A 147 -14.66 11.75 -15.46
C ARG A 147 -13.98 13.10 -15.68
N TYR A 148 -12.75 13.06 -16.18
CA TYR A 148 -11.99 14.26 -16.52
C TYR A 148 -12.70 15.08 -17.62
N SER A 149 -12.79 16.39 -17.42
CA SER A 149 -13.33 17.34 -18.40
C SER A 149 -12.48 18.60 -18.48
N ALA A 150 -11.83 18.83 -19.63
CA ALA A 150 -10.98 19.99 -19.84
C ALA A 150 -11.71 21.35 -19.68
N SER A 151 -13.04 21.37 -19.87
CA SER A 151 -13.85 22.58 -19.71
C SER A 151 -13.94 23.10 -18.27
N ARG A 152 -13.66 22.27 -17.26
CA ARG A 152 -13.62 22.72 -15.86
C ARG A 152 -12.36 23.51 -15.50
N HIS A 153 -11.32 23.47 -16.34
CA HIS A 153 -10.02 24.09 -16.06
C HIS A 153 -9.75 25.37 -16.89
N ASN A 154 -10.65 25.74 -17.82
CA ASN A 154 -10.50 26.95 -18.65
C ASN A 154 -11.22 28.19 -18.09
N ASN A 155 -11.79 28.11 -16.88
CA ASN A 155 -12.56 29.19 -16.25
C ASN A 155 -11.84 29.82 -15.04
N GLN A 156 -10.52 29.75 -14.99
CA GLN A 156 -9.71 30.38 -13.93
C GLN A 156 -8.67 31.33 -14.52
#